data_AF-A0A2N3FKP8-F1
#
_entry.id   AF-A0A2N3FKP8-F1
#
_cell.length_a   1.000
_cell.length_b   1.000
_cell.length_c   1.000
_cell.angle_alpha   90.00
_cell.angle_beta   90.00
_cell.angle_gamma   90.00
#
_symmetry.space_group_name_H-M   'P 1'
#
loop_
_entity.id
_entity.type
_entity.pdbx_description
1 polymer ?
#
loop_
_entity_poly.entity_id
_entity_poly.type
_entity_poly.pdbx_seq_one_letter_code
_entity_poly.pdbx_strand_id
1 'polypeptide(L)'
;MVRFQNDQATTHPLMTELSPGTYAWCRCGKTATVPWCDGSHEGSEATPLVFEITDKGSAAICNCGLTSTPPYCDGSHTKLG
;
A
#
# COMPACT_ATOMS: atom_id res chain seq x y z
N MET A 1 15.48 -1.64 0.91
CA MET A 1 14.02 -1.71 0.71
C MET A 1 13.38 -1.63 2.09
N VAL A 2 12.79 -0.49 2.46
CA VAL A 2 12.18 -0.34 3.79
C VAL A 2 10.88 -1.15 3.79
N ARG A 3 10.91 -2.33 4.41
CA ARG A 3 9.72 -3.11 4.72
C ARG A 3 9.16 -2.59 6.03
N PHE A 4 7.91 -2.17 6.02
CA PHE A 4 7.17 -1.72 7.19
C PHE A 4 5.92 -2.58 7.27
N GLN A 5 5.44 -2.84 8.48
CA GLN A 5 4.15 -3.48 8.68
C GLN A 5 3.12 -2.37 8.88
N ASN A 6 2.01 -2.39 8.14
CA ASN A 6 0.91 -1.47 8.37
C ASN A 6 0.13 -1.95 9.60
N ASP A 7 0.01 -1.09 10.62
CA ASP A 7 -0.62 -1.46 11.90
C ASP A 7 -2.11 -1.77 11.75
N GLN A 8 -2.77 -1.15 10.76
CA GLN A 8 -4.19 -1.33 10.48
C GLN A 8 -4.45 -2.32 9.33
N ALA A 9 -3.42 -3.03 8.86
CA ALA A 9 -3.57 -3.95 7.75
C ALA A 9 -4.19 -5.29 8.16
N THR A 10 -5.03 -5.82 7.28
CA THR A 10 -5.45 -7.22 7.34
C THR A 10 -4.38 -8.12 6.71
N THR A 11 -4.45 -9.43 6.95
CA THR A 11 -3.61 -10.43 6.29
C THR A 11 -4.01 -10.70 4.84
N HIS A 12 -4.92 -9.92 4.25
CA HIS A 12 -5.36 -10.06 2.87
C HIS A 12 -5.08 -8.78 2.06
N PRO A 13 -4.76 -8.89 0.76
CA PRO A 13 -4.62 -7.73 -0.10
C PRO A 13 -5.95 -7.01 -0.29
N LEU A 14 -5.89 -5.72 -0.63
CA LEU A 14 -7.07 -5.00 -1.09
C LEU A 14 -7.32 -5.36 -2.55
N MET A 15 -8.36 -6.16 -2.78
CA MET A 15 -8.89 -6.41 -4.13
C MET A 15 -9.80 -5.25 -4.50
N THR A 16 -9.39 -4.44 -5.46
CA THR A 16 -10.15 -3.25 -5.86
C THR A 16 -10.00 -2.95 -7.34
N GLU A 17 -10.90 -2.12 -7.86
CA GLU A 17 -10.85 -1.60 -9.21
C GLU A 17 -10.33 -0.17 -9.16
N LEU A 18 -9.17 0.06 -9.75
CA LEU A 18 -8.56 1.37 -9.84
C LEU A 18 -9.05 2.07 -11.11
N SER A 19 -9.45 3.33 -10.97
CA SER A 19 -9.82 4.19 -12.09
C SER A 19 -8.62 5.06 -12.48
N PRO A 20 -8.62 5.68 -13.66
CA PRO A 20 -7.55 6.58 -14.05
C PRO A 20 -7.37 7.71 -13.03
N GLY A 21 -6.12 7.96 -12.64
CA GLY A 21 -5.79 8.94 -11.62
C GLY A 21 -4.48 8.65 -10.89
N THR A 22 -4.11 9.57 -10.02
CA THR A 22 -2.91 9.48 -9.19
C THR A 22 -3.26 8.94 -7.81
N TYR A 23 -2.53 7.93 -7.37
CA TYR A 23 -2.69 7.29 -6.07
C TYR A 23 -1.40 7.41 -5.27
N ALA A 24 -1.53 7.49 -3.95
CA ALA A 24 -0.41 7.50 -3.01
C ALA A 24 -0.51 6.27 -2.10
N TRP A 25 0.38 5.30 -2.28
CA TRP A 25 0.47 4.12 -1.44
C TRP A 25 1.31 4.42 -0.19
N CYS A 26 0.78 4.06 0.98
CA CYS A 26 1.44 4.32 2.26
C CYS A 26 2.76 3.53 2.35
N ARG A 27 3.84 4.20 2.79
CA ARG A 27 5.13 3.56 3.09
C ARG A 27 5.61 3.70 4.54
N CYS A 28 4.77 4.25 5.42
CA CYS A 28 5.16 4.61 6.78
C CYS A 28 4.60 3.68 7.87
N GLY A 29 3.62 2.83 7.56
CA GLY A 29 2.97 1.94 8.52
C GLY A 29 1.85 2.55 9.35
N LYS A 30 1.74 3.89 9.36
CA LYS A 30 0.90 4.66 10.30
C LYS A 30 -0.43 5.15 9.73
N THR A 31 -0.75 4.84 8.47
CA THR A 31 -2.01 5.30 7.86
C THR A 31 -3.22 4.66 8.53
N ALA A 32 -4.27 5.45 8.75
CA ALA A 32 -5.59 4.96 9.13
C ALA A 32 -6.40 4.47 7.91
N THR A 33 -5.93 4.73 6.69
CA THR A 33 -6.63 4.43 5.43
C THR A 33 -5.88 3.42 4.57
N VAL A 34 -5.33 2.35 5.18
CA VAL A 34 -4.59 1.28 4.48
C VAL A 34 -5.36 0.83 3.23
N PRO A 35 -4.72 0.77 2.05
CA PRO A 35 -3.28 0.90 1.79
C PRO A 35 -2.82 2.32 1.40
N TRP A 36 -3.70 3.31 1.47
CA TRP A 36 -3.47 4.66 0.97
C TRP A 36 -2.77 5.55 1.98
N CYS A 37 -2.05 6.55 1.48
CA CYS A 37 -1.45 7.59 2.30
C CYS A 37 -2.53 8.60 2.72
N ASP A 38 -2.57 8.92 4.01
CA ASP A 38 -3.44 9.94 4.62
C ASP A 38 -2.67 11.14 5.20
N GLY A 39 -1.36 11.20 4.98
CA GLY A 39 -0.49 12.23 5.56
C GLY A 39 0.21 11.83 6.87
N SER A 40 -0.12 10.69 7.49
CA SER A 40 0.49 10.25 8.77
C SER A 40 2.02 9.98 8.71
N HIS A 41 2.63 10.10 7.54
CA HIS A 41 4.08 10.01 7.35
C HIS A 41 4.81 11.31 7.69
N GLU A 42 4.12 12.44 7.83
CA GLU A 42 4.71 13.73 8.17
C GLU A 42 5.53 13.64 9.47
N GLY A 43 6.72 14.26 9.47
CA GLY A 43 7.68 14.16 10.58
C GLY A 43 8.51 12.88 10.62
N SER A 44 8.38 11.99 9.62
CA SER A 44 9.28 10.85 9.41
C SER A 44 10.07 10.97 8.11
N GLU A 45 11.10 10.14 7.93
CA GLU A 45 11.84 10.04 6.67
C GLU A 45 11.08 9.24 5.59
N ALA A 46 9.95 8.61 5.95
CA ALA A 46 9.16 7.82 5.02
C ALA A 46 8.35 8.74 4.09
N THR A 47 8.44 8.50 2.79
CA THR A 47 7.62 9.18 1.77
C THR A 47 6.63 8.19 1.17
N PRO A 48 5.38 8.53 0.83
CA PRO A 48 4.46 7.60 0.16
C PRO A 48 4.92 7.30 -1.27
N LEU A 49 4.55 6.14 -1.82
CA LEU A 49 4.80 5.82 -3.22
C LEU A 49 3.66 6.37 -4.06
N VAL A 50 3.95 7.40 -4.85
CA VAL A 50 2.99 7.98 -5.79
C VAL A 50 3.08 7.25 -7.12
N PHE A 51 1.94 6.84 -7.68
CA PHE A 51 1.84 6.18 -8.97
C PHE A 51 0.58 6.62 -9.71
N GLU A 52 0.60 6.47 -11.04
CA GLU A 52 -0.49 6.82 -11.92
C GLU A 52 -1.12 5.57 -12.53
N ILE A 53 -2.44 5.58 -12.64
CA ILE A 53 -3.23 4.62 -13.39
C ILE A 53 -3.78 5.34 -14.61
N THR A 54 -3.51 4.83 -15.80
CA THR A 54 -4.00 5.39 -17.07
C THR A 54 -5.33 4.77 -17.50
N ASP A 55 -5.51 3.49 -17.17
CA ASP A 55 -6.63 2.69 -17.61
C ASP A 55 -7.31 2.05 -16.41
N LYS A 56 -8.64 2.01 -16.46
CA LYS A 56 -9.44 1.40 -15.42
C LYS A 56 -9.18 -0.12 -15.36
N GLY A 57 -8.93 -0.67 -14.18
CA GLY A 57 -8.69 -2.11 -14.05
C GLY A 57 -8.65 -2.64 -12.61
N SER A 58 -8.84 -3.95 -12.48
CA SER A 58 -8.76 -4.65 -11.19
C SER A 58 -7.30 -4.87 -10.77
N ALA A 59 -7.01 -4.64 -9.50
CA ALA A 59 -5.69 -4.84 -8.92
C ALA A 59 -5.78 -5.43 -7.50
N ALA A 60 -4.75 -6.20 -7.13
CA ALA A 60 -4.50 -6.62 -5.76
C ALA A 60 -3.44 -5.68 -5.15
N ILE A 61 -3.86 -4.74 -4.30
CA ILE A 61 -2.97 -3.78 -3.66
C ILE A 61 -2.46 -4.33 -2.33
N CYS A 62 -1.18 -4.12 -2.05
CA CYS A 62 -0.57 -4.56 -0.82
C CYS A 62 -1.12 -3.78 0.38
N ASN A 63 -1.78 -4.49 1.29
CA ASN A 63 -2.19 -3.93 2.58
C ASN A 63 -1.10 -4.07 3.65
N CYS A 64 -0.37 -5.20 3.70
CA CYS A 64 0.51 -5.51 4.82
C CYS A 64 1.80 -4.66 4.89
N GLY A 65 2.19 -4.00 3.80
CA GLY A 65 3.43 -3.19 3.73
C GLY A 65 4.72 -3.98 3.46
N LEU A 66 4.64 -5.31 3.35
CA LEU A 66 5.81 -6.19 3.19
C LEU A 66 6.13 -6.56 1.73
N THR A 67 5.34 -6.09 0.77
CA THR A 67 5.53 -6.41 -0.66
C THR A 67 6.91 -5.98 -1.17
N SER A 68 7.46 -6.81 -2.06
CA SER A 68 8.67 -6.51 -2.83
C SER A 68 8.34 -5.89 -4.19
N THR A 69 7.05 -5.84 -4.56
CA THR A 69 6.55 -5.26 -5.82
C THR A 69 5.51 -4.15 -5.57
N PRO A 70 5.84 -3.10 -4.78
CA PRO A 70 4.87 -2.06 -4.45
C PRO A 70 4.39 -1.32 -5.72
N PRO A 71 3.12 -0.88 -5.76
CA PRO A 71 2.11 -0.97 -4.70
C PRO A 71 1.36 -2.32 -4.64
N TYR A 72 1.69 -3.26 -5.51
CA TYR A 72 0.94 -4.50 -5.71
C TYR A 72 1.26 -5.57 -4.68
N CYS A 73 0.31 -6.49 -4.47
CA CYS A 73 0.50 -7.65 -3.63
C CYS A 73 1.37 -8.70 -4.35
N ASP A 74 2.37 -9.23 -3.64
CA ASP A 74 3.22 -10.36 -4.08
C ASP A 74 3.06 -11.61 -3.22
N GLY A 75 2.04 -11.64 -2.36
CA GLY A 75 1.82 -12.74 -1.42
C GLY A 75 2.68 -12.69 -0.15
N SER A 76 3.52 -11.66 0.06
CA SER A 76 4.35 -11.55 1.28
C SER A 76 3.56 -11.58 2.59
N HIS A 77 2.28 -11.19 2.57
CA HIS A 77 1.37 -11.27 3.72
C HIS A 77 1.16 -12.70 4.24
N THR A 78 1.32 -13.73 3.40
CA THR A 78 1.15 -15.15 3.80
C THR A 78 2.13 -15.60 4.88
N LYS A 79 3.22 -14.85 5.09
CA LYS A 79 4.21 -15.11 6.14
C LYS A 79 3.79 -14.54 7.50
N LEU A 80 2.70 -13.77 7.56
CA LEU A 80 2.20 -13.14 8.79
C LEU A 80 1.24 -14.04 9.59
N GLY A 81 0.75 -15.14 9.01
CA GLY A 81 -0.17 -16.08 9.66
C GLY A 81 -1.54 -16.15 8.99
#